data_AF-A0A531K001-F1
#
_entry.id   AF-A0A531K001-F1
#
_cell.length_a   1.000
_cell.length_b   1.000
_cell.length_c   1.000
_cell.angle_alpha   90.00
_cell.angle_beta   90.00
_cell.angle_gamma   90.00
#
_symmetry.space_group_name_H-M   'P 1'
#
loop_
_entity.id
_entity.type
_entity.pdbx_description
1 polymer ?
#
loop_
_entity_poly.entity_id
_entity_poly.type
_entity_poly.pdbx_seq_one_letter_code
_entity_poly.pdbx_strand_id
1 'polypeptide(L)'
;HGLNADPRVTGIIIQRPVPVHIPIKTLQAAVHPLKDVEGMHPASIGNIVYNQLDLAPCTAAASVELLRETGLDLKGLEVVIVGHSEIVGKPIAFLLMSEGATVTVCHHMTRSVAAHARRADALFVA
;
A
#
# COMPACT_ATOMS: atom_id res chain seq x y z
N HIS A 1 -22.93 -16.97 7.43
CA HIS A 1 -23.67 -15.74 7.81
C HIS A 1 -22.91 -14.99 8.90
N GLY A 2 -21.80 -14.32 8.54
CA GLY A 2 -20.92 -13.60 9.47
C GLY A 2 -20.88 -12.09 9.19
N LEU A 3 -19.84 -11.39 9.70
CA LEU A 3 -19.66 -9.93 9.60
C LEU A 3 -19.82 -9.36 8.17
N ASN A 4 -19.45 -10.12 7.13
CA ASN A 4 -19.63 -9.71 5.74
C ASN A 4 -21.09 -9.44 5.35
N ALA A 5 -22.04 -10.20 5.91
CA ALA A 5 -23.46 -10.08 5.59
C ALA A 5 -24.24 -9.19 6.57
N ASP A 6 -23.64 -8.78 7.70
CA ASP A 6 -24.32 -7.93 8.69
C ASP A 6 -24.36 -6.47 8.20
N PRO A 7 -25.54 -5.88 7.94
CA PRO A 7 -25.65 -4.51 7.44
C PRO A 7 -25.22 -3.45 8.47
N ARG A 8 -25.08 -3.81 9.75
CA ARG A 8 -24.57 -2.91 10.80
C ARG A 8 -23.04 -2.81 10.80
N VAL A 9 -22.36 -3.71 10.08
CA VAL A 9 -20.91 -3.74 9.99
C VAL A 9 -20.48 -3.10 8.67
N THR A 10 -19.88 -1.92 8.75
CA THR A 10 -19.37 -1.20 7.57
C THR A 10 -17.95 -1.62 7.21
N GLY A 11 -17.15 -2.02 8.20
CA GLY A 11 -15.74 -2.35 8.02
C GLY A 11 -15.30 -3.49 8.92
N ILE A 12 -14.30 -4.24 8.46
CA ILE A 12 -13.67 -5.35 9.16
C ILE A 12 -12.16 -5.10 9.12
N ILE A 13 -11.54 -5.19 10.29
CA ILE A 13 -10.09 -5.05 10.48
C ILE A 13 -9.58 -6.38 11.01
N ILE A 14 -8.45 -6.84 10.49
CA ILE A 14 -7.78 -8.06 10.97
C ILE A 14 -6.54 -7.62 11.74
N GLN A 15 -6.62 -7.64 13.06
CA GLN A 15 -5.46 -7.32 13.90
C GLN A 15 -4.30 -8.29 13.65
N ARG A 16 -3.10 -7.73 13.42
CA ARG A 16 -1.85 -8.48 13.22
C ARG A 16 -0.88 -8.26 14.42
N PRO A 17 0.07 -9.19 14.68
CA PRO A 17 0.23 -10.48 14.00
C PRO A 17 -0.86 -11.48 14.38
N VAL A 18 -1.21 -12.36 13.45
CA VAL A 18 -2.04 -13.53 13.75
C VAL A 18 -1.16 -14.71 14.17
N PRO A 19 -1.66 -15.68 14.96
CA PRO A 19 -0.96 -16.94 15.22
C PRO A 19 -0.43 -17.59 13.93
N VAL A 20 0.79 -18.14 13.98
CA VAL A 20 1.53 -18.64 12.80
C VAL A 20 0.78 -19.69 11.98
N HIS A 21 -0.07 -20.49 12.64
CA HIS A 21 -0.87 -21.52 11.97
C HIS A 21 -2.09 -20.97 11.23
N ILE A 22 -2.41 -19.67 11.37
CA ILE A 22 -3.53 -19.03 10.68
C ILE A 22 -3.04 -18.49 9.33
N PRO A 23 -3.60 -18.95 8.21
CA PRO A 23 -3.22 -18.45 6.89
C PRO A 23 -3.78 -17.06 6.67
N ILE A 24 -2.98 -16.02 6.97
CA ILE A 24 -3.41 -14.62 6.90
C ILE A 24 -3.96 -14.23 5.54
N LYS A 25 -3.37 -14.72 4.45
CA LYS A 25 -3.83 -14.44 3.07
C LYS A 25 -5.26 -14.96 2.83
N THR A 26 -5.58 -16.14 3.38
CA THR A 26 -6.94 -16.71 3.30
C THR A 26 -7.92 -15.89 4.12
N LEU A 27 -7.51 -15.43 5.31
CA LEU A 27 -8.37 -14.60 6.16
C LEU A 27 -8.66 -13.23 5.51
N GLN A 28 -7.65 -12.61 4.92
CA GLN A 28 -7.79 -11.35 4.16
C GLN A 28 -8.71 -11.51 2.95
N ALA A 29 -8.52 -12.58 2.17
CA ALA A 29 -9.39 -12.89 1.02
C ALA A 29 -10.83 -13.24 1.41
N ALA A 30 -11.08 -13.64 2.67
CA ALA A 30 -12.41 -13.93 3.16
C ALA A 30 -13.20 -12.68 3.56
N VAL A 31 -12.55 -11.53 3.80
CA VAL A 31 -13.23 -10.25 4.06
C VAL A 31 -13.77 -9.72 2.74
N HIS A 32 -15.04 -9.32 2.72
CA HIS A 32 -15.65 -8.73 1.53
C HIS A 32 -14.90 -7.44 1.14
N PRO A 33 -14.50 -7.24 -0.13
CA PRO A 33 -13.68 -6.09 -0.54
C PRO A 33 -14.22 -4.74 -0.07
N LEU A 34 -15.53 -4.51 -0.20
CA LEU A 34 -16.17 -3.24 0.25
C LEU A 34 -16.22 -3.05 1.77
N LYS A 35 -15.89 -4.09 2.56
CA LYS A 35 -15.77 -4.00 4.03
C LYS A 35 -14.33 -4.11 4.51
N ASP A 36 -13.38 -4.28 3.60
CA ASP A 36 -11.95 -4.34 3.92
C ASP A 36 -11.38 -2.92 4.00
N VAL A 37 -11.63 -2.26 5.13
CA VAL A 37 -11.22 -0.86 5.36
C VAL A 37 -9.70 -0.68 5.44
N GLU A 38 -8.95 -1.78 5.56
CA GLU A 38 -7.49 -1.76 5.52
C GLU A 38 -6.93 -1.90 4.09
N GLY A 39 -7.75 -2.20 3.09
CA GLY A 39 -7.32 -2.39 1.70
C GLY A 39 -6.38 -3.59 1.49
N MET A 40 -6.47 -4.60 2.34
CA MET A 40 -5.60 -5.79 2.35
C MET A 40 -6.10 -6.93 1.45
N HIS A 41 -7.31 -6.81 0.89
CA HIS A 41 -7.89 -7.76 -0.04
C HIS A 41 -7.11 -7.71 -1.38
N PRO A 42 -6.80 -8.86 -2.02
CA PRO A 42 -6.02 -8.86 -3.27
C PRO A 42 -6.60 -7.98 -4.40
N ALA A 43 -7.93 -7.89 -4.49
CA ALA A 43 -8.62 -7.00 -5.42
C ALA A 43 -8.28 -5.52 -5.19
N SER A 44 -8.09 -5.08 -3.95
CA SER A 44 -7.73 -3.70 -3.61
C SER A 44 -6.38 -3.30 -4.22
N ILE A 45 -5.40 -4.21 -4.26
CA ILE A 45 -4.12 -3.98 -4.94
C ILE A 45 -4.32 -3.87 -6.46
N GLY A 46 -5.14 -4.75 -7.05
CA GLY A 46 -5.47 -4.68 -8.48
C GLY A 46 -6.13 -3.35 -8.85
N ASN A 47 -7.05 -2.88 -8.01
CA ASN A 47 -7.74 -1.60 -8.15
C ASN A 47 -6.78 -0.41 -8.18
N ILE A 48 -5.72 -0.42 -7.37
CA ILE A 48 -4.66 0.62 -7.42
C ILE A 48 -3.98 0.64 -8.80
N VAL A 49 -3.65 -0.53 -9.35
CA VAL A 49 -3.00 -0.63 -10.67
C VAL A 49 -3.88 -0.07 -11.79
N TYR A 50 -5.19 -0.30 -11.71
CA TYR A 50 -6.17 0.25 -12.67
C TYR A 50 -6.63 1.68 -12.36
N ASN A 51 -6.07 2.31 -11.33
CA ASN A 51 -6.48 3.64 -10.85
C ASN A 51 -7.98 3.72 -10.50
N GLN A 52 -8.55 2.61 -10.02
CA GLN A 52 -9.94 2.46 -9.58
C GLN A 52 -9.99 2.41 -8.04
N LEU A 53 -9.64 3.52 -7.40
CA LEU A 53 -9.44 3.58 -5.96
C LEU A 53 -10.78 3.63 -5.20
N ASP A 54 -11.34 2.46 -4.87
CA ASP A 54 -12.42 2.36 -3.88
C ASP A 54 -11.85 2.35 -2.45
N LEU A 55 -10.95 1.39 -2.18
CA LEU A 55 -10.20 1.24 -0.93
C LEU A 55 -8.76 0.86 -1.26
N ALA A 56 -7.80 1.50 -0.62
CA ALA A 56 -6.36 1.25 -0.78
C ALA A 56 -5.72 0.94 0.58
N PRO A 57 -4.57 0.22 0.61
CA PRO A 57 -3.84 -0.05 1.83
C PRO A 57 -3.60 1.23 2.63
N CYS A 58 -4.17 1.28 3.84
CA CYS A 58 -4.30 2.53 4.59
C CYS A 58 -2.95 3.19 4.90
N THR A 59 -1.92 2.41 5.23
CA THR A 59 -0.55 2.93 5.43
C THR A 59 0.01 3.56 4.16
N ALA A 60 -0.19 2.92 3.00
CA ALA A 60 0.31 3.42 1.74
C ALA A 60 -0.42 4.70 1.31
N ALA A 61 -1.76 4.69 1.37
CA ALA A 61 -2.59 5.84 1.06
C ALA A 61 -2.25 7.03 1.95
N ALA A 62 -2.16 6.83 3.27
CA ALA A 62 -1.79 7.88 4.21
C ALA A 62 -0.37 8.40 3.96
N SER A 63 0.59 7.53 3.65
CA SER A 63 1.98 7.96 3.37
C SER A 63 2.07 8.83 2.11
N VAL A 64 1.32 8.49 1.06
CA VAL A 64 1.24 9.30 -0.16
C VAL A 64 0.53 10.62 0.10
N GLU A 65 -0.55 10.61 0.89
CA GLU A 65 -1.26 11.84 1.28
C GLU A 65 -0.35 12.79 2.08
N LEU A 66 0.42 12.26 3.03
CA LEU A 66 1.39 13.06 3.78
C LEU A 66 2.44 13.72 2.88
N LEU A 67 2.85 13.04 1.78
CA LEU A 67 3.74 13.66 0.80
C LEU A 67 3.02 14.76 0.00
N ARG A 68 1.74 14.57 -0.39
CA ARG A 68 0.96 15.62 -1.07
C ARG A 68 0.83 16.88 -0.21
N GLU A 69 0.56 16.72 1.08
CA GLU A 69 0.42 17.81 2.05
C GLU A 69 1.71 18.63 2.25
N THR A 70 2.86 18.15 1.77
CA THR A 70 4.10 18.96 1.76
C THR A 70 4.07 20.08 0.71
N GLY A 71 3.17 20.02 -0.28
CA GLY A 71 3.08 20.97 -1.38
C GLY A 71 4.10 20.75 -2.51
N LEU A 72 4.86 19.65 -2.48
CA LEU A 72 5.75 19.27 -3.58
C LEU A 72 4.93 18.87 -4.83
N ASP A 73 5.41 19.26 -6.01
CA ASP A 73 4.87 18.73 -7.27
C ASP A 73 5.33 17.27 -7.42
N LEU A 74 4.37 16.34 -7.42
CA LEU A 74 4.66 14.92 -7.53
C LEU A 74 5.10 14.52 -8.95
N LYS A 75 4.77 15.32 -9.96
CA LYS A 75 5.11 14.99 -11.36
C LYS A 75 6.62 15.10 -11.59
N GLY A 76 7.23 13.98 -11.98
CA GLY A 76 8.65 13.87 -12.21
C GLY A 76 9.50 13.78 -10.93
N LEU A 77 8.90 13.90 -9.74
CA LEU A 77 9.60 13.81 -8.46
C LEU A 77 10.31 12.45 -8.33
N GLU A 78 11.59 12.44 -7.94
CA GLU A 78 12.33 11.20 -7.76
C GLU A 78 12.01 10.60 -6.39
N VAL A 79 11.20 9.54 -6.38
CA VAL A 79 10.81 8.85 -5.16
C VAL A 79 11.51 7.51 -5.06
N VAL A 80 12.14 7.27 -3.91
CA VAL A 80 12.73 5.97 -3.60
C VAL A 80 11.97 5.32 -2.45
N ILE A 81 11.65 4.05 -2.63
CA ILE A 81 10.97 3.23 -1.63
C ILE A 81 11.92 2.11 -1.25
N VAL A 82 12.26 2.00 0.03
CA VAL A 82 13.06 0.90 0.58
C VAL A 82 12.10 -0.05 1.27
N GLY A 83 11.76 -1.14 0.61
CA GLY A 83 10.73 -2.09 1.03
C GLY A 83 9.75 -2.39 -0.10
N HIS A 84 9.39 -3.66 -0.30
CA HIS A 84 8.48 -4.09 -1.37
C HIS A 84 7.36 -5.00 -0.87
N SER A 85 6.94 -4.80 0.38
CA SER A 85 5.82 -5.53 0.96
C SER A 85 4.55 -5.34 0.12
N GLU A 86 3.68 -6.36 0.12
CA GLU A 86 2.44 -6.38 -0.66
C GLU A 86 1.46 -5.28 -0.22
N ILE A 87 1.60 -4.77 1.01
CA ILE A 87 0.63 -3.89 1.66
C ILE A 87 1.15 -2.48 1.95
N VAL A 88 2.46 -2.23 1.81
CA VAL A 88 3.04 -0.88 2.00
C VAL A 88 3.89 -0.49 0.79
N GLY A 89 5.03 -1.15 0.58
CA GLY A 89 6.01 -0.71 -0.42
C GLY A 89 5.50 -0.72 -1.86
N LYS A 90 4.90 -1.84 -2.30
CA LYS A 90 4.33 -1.92 -3.66
C LYS A 90 3.14 -0.97 -3.87
N PRO A 91 2.16 -0.89 -2.94
CA PRO A 91 1.08 0.09 -3.06
C PRO A 91 1.55 1.55 -3.14
N ILE A 92 2.51 1.97 -2.30
CA ILE A 92 3.09 3.33 -2.38
C ILE A 92 3.68 3.57 -3.77
N ALA A 93 4.41 2.58 -4.30
CA ALA A 93 5.01 2.69 -5.63
C ALA A 93 3.97 2.93 -6.71
N PHE A 94 2.90 2.12 -6.74
CA PHE A 94 1.85 2.27 -7.75
C PHE A 94 1.08 3.58 -7.63
N LEU A 95 0.75 4.00 -6.41
CA LEU A 95 0.05 5.27 -6.16
C LEU A 95 0.90 6.48 -6.63
N LEU A 96 2.20 6.49 -6.33
CA LEU A 96 3.06 7.60 -6.76
C LEU A 96 3.37 7.56 -8.26
N MET A 97 3.46 6.38 -8.86
CA MET A 97 3.52 6.23 -10.32
C MET A 97 2.27 6.82 -10.99
N SER A 98 1.06 6.60 -10.44
CA SER A 98 -0.17 7.20 -10.99
C SER A 98 -0.22 8.73 -10.86
N GLU A 99 0.47 9.29 -9.87
CA GLU A 99 0.63 10.75 -9.72
C GLU A 99 1.73 11.35 -10.62
N GLY A 100 2.45 10.50 -11.36
CA GLY A 100 3.48 10.92 -12.30
C GLY A 100 4.88 11.04 -11.71
N ALA A 101 5.13 10.51 -10.51
CA ALA A 101 6.47 10.46 -9.92
C ALA A 101 7.38 9.44 -10.64
N THR A 102 8.69 9.70 -10.62
CA THR A 102 9.70 8.71 -11.02
C THR A 102 10.00 7.83 -9.82
N VAL A 103 9.59 6.55 -9.86
CA VAL A 103 9.64 5.67 -8.68
C VAL A 103 10.71 4.60 -8.81
N THR A 104 11.54 4.44 -7.77
CA THR A 104 12.48 3.31 -7.62
C THR A 104 12.16 2.49 -6.37
N VAL A 105 11.97 1.18 -6.54
CA VAL A 105 11.76 0.26 -5.41
C VAL A 105 13.05 -0.50 -5.11
N CYS A 106 13.54 -0.34 -3.88
CA CYS A 106 14.68 -1.05 -3.31
C CYS A 106 14.20 -2.13 -2.34
N HIS A 107 15.02 -3.17 -2.16
CA HIS A 107 14.77 -4.29 -1.26
C HIS A 107 16.08 -4.99 -0.87
N HIS A 108 16.00 -6.04 -0.05
CA HIS A 108 17.18 -6.78 0.44
C HIS A 108 18.10 -7.35 -0.66
N MET A 109 17.60 -7.54 -1.90
CA MET A 109 18.41 -7.97 -3.05
C MET A 109 19.01 -6.81 -3.86
N THR A 110 18.73 -5.55 -3.51
CA THR A 110 19.22 -4.37 -4.24
C THR A 110 20.70 -4.16 -3.94
N ARG A 111 21.55 -4.12 -4.98
CA ARG A 111 23.02 -4.06 -4.85
C ARG A 111 23.53 -2.91 -3.97
N SER A 112 22.94 -1.72 -4.08
CA SER A 112 23.30 -0.56 -3.27
C SER A 112 22.09 0.32 -3.01
N VAL A 113 21.37 0.05 -1.91
CA VAL A 113 20.25 0.89 -1.46
C VAL A 113 20.71 2.35 -1.27
N ALA A 114 21.92 2.56 -0.74
CA ALA A 114 22.47 3.88 -0.51
C ALA A 114 22.63 4.70 -1.81
N ALA A 115 23.02 4.06 -2.92
CA ALA A 115 23.15 4.76 -4.21
C ALA A 115 21.79 5.28 -4.72
N HIS A 116 20.72 4.52 -4.50
CA HIS A 116 19.37 4.95 -4.85
C HIS A 116 18.83 5.99 -3.85
N ALA A 117 18.94 5.76 -2.54
CA ALA A 117 18.39 6.65 -1.54
C ALA A 117 18.99 8.08 -1.58
N ARG A 118 20.27 8.22 -1.95
CA ARG A 118 20.96 9.52 -2.03
C ARG A 118 20.42 10.47 -3.10
N ARG A 119 19.79 9.95 -4.15
CA ARG A 119 19.24 10.76 -5.26
C ARG A 119 17.75 11.02 -5.14
N ALA A 120 17.12 10.56 -4.04
CA ALA A 120 15.68 10.67 -3.85
C ALA A 120 15.32 12.08 -3.36
N ASP A 121 14.33 12.69 -4.00
CA ASP A 121 13.66 13.88 -3.48
C ASP A 121 12.75 13.49 -2.29
N ALA A 122 12.14 12.31 -2.35
CA ALA A 122 11.39 11.71 -1.24
C ALA A 122 11.79 10.24 -1.03
N LEU A 123 12.03 9.86 0.22
CA LEU A 123 12.42 8.51 0.62
C LEU A 123 11.37 7.90 1.56
N PHE A 124 10.78 6.78 1.16
CA PHE A 124 9.92 5.95 2.00
C PHE A 124 10.70 4.73 2.50
N VAL A 125 10.62 4.44 3.80
CA VAL A 125 11.24 3.25 4.41
C VAL A 125 10.13 2.39 5.01
N ALA A 126 9.98 1.15 4.51
CA ALA A 126 8.83 0.28 4.73
C ALA A 126 9.21 -1.18 4.99
#